data_AF-A0A2D0HEQ0-F1
#
_entry.id   AF-A0A2D0HEQ0-F1
#
_cell.length_a   1.000
_cell.length_b   1.000
_cell.length_c   1.000
_cell.angle_alpha   90.00
_cell.angle_beta   90.00
_cell.angle_gamma   90.00
#
_symmetry.space_group_name_H-M   'P 1'
#
loop_
_entity.id
_entity.type
_entity.pdbx_description
1 polymer ?
#
loop_
_entity_poly.entity_id
_entity_poly.type
_entity_poly.pdbx_seq_one_letter_code
_entity_poly.pdbx_strand_id
1 'polypeptide(L)'
;MTSSVFDSERLLFTPTTPDTNAIPIIFAFPNEYSVGITSLGYQVVWATLAMRDDVQVSRLFTDTREQLPRTPEIVGFSISWELDYVNILNLLESLEIPIRGTSRDDSHPIIFGGGPVLTANPEPFADFFDVILLGDGETLLGNFIEAYKEVRNASRQTQLKRLAQIPGIYVPSLYEVEYHTRDGEVKSIKPISPEIPAVVQKQTYRGNTLSASTVVTEKAAWENIYMVEVVRSCPEMCRFCLASYLTLPFRTASLEDSLIPAIAKGLEVTNRLGLLGASVTQHPEFETLLDYISQPKYDDVRLSIASVRTNTVTVQLAETLTKRDTRSLTIAVESGSEKIRQIVNKKLHNDEIIQAAINAKTGGLKSLKLYGMAGIPGEEAEDLEQTVAMMRNIKKAAPGLRLTYGCSTFVPKAHTPFQWFGVNRQAEKRLQFLQKQLKPQGIEFRPESYNWSIIQALLSRGDRRVSQLLELTRDFGDSLGSYKRAFKQLKGQIPDLDFYVHAEWSTEQVLPWSHLQGPLPQSTLLKHLADAKSYINPSPKELQPVLGTRN
;
A
#
# COMPACT_ATOMS: atom_id res chain seq x y z
N MET A 1 -36.74 11.28 -3.83
CA MET A 1 -35.36 11.75 -3.59
C MET A 1 -34.62 10.59 -2.97
N THR A 2 -33.73 9.93 -3.69
CA THR A 2 -32.81 8.96 -3.09
C THR A 2 -31.90 9.71 -2.14
N SER A 3 -31.86 9.35 -0.86
CA SER A 3 -30.93 9.96 0.11
C SER A 3 -29.51 9.83 -0.42
N SER A 4 -28.72 10.89 -0.28
CA SER A 4 -27.31 10.86 -0.64
C SER A 4 -26.59 9.81 0.21
N VAL A 5 -25.56 9.14 -0.33
CA VAL A 5 -24.76 8.21 0.48
C VAL A 5 -24.10 8.91 1.67
N PHE A 6 -23.81 10.20 1.52
CA PHE A 6 -23.22 11.05 2.56
C PHE A 6 -24.19 11.30 3.73
N ASP A 7 -25.51 11.23 3.51
CA ASP A 7 -26.51 11.42 4.56
C ASP A 7 -26.48 10.29 5.61
N SER A 8 -25.84 9.16 5.28
CA SER A 8 -25.66 8.00 6.18
C SER A 8 -24.37 8.06 7.02
N GLU A 9 -23.56 9.11 6.85
CA GLU A 9 -22.28 9.25 7.53
C GLU A 9 -22.43 9.77 8.97
N ARG A 10 -21.63 9.21 9.87
CA ARG A 10 -21.38 9.73 11.21
C ARG A 10 -19.96 10.29 11.20
N LEU A 11 -19.85 11.62 11.23
CA LEU A 11 -18.56 12.31 11.28
C LEU A 11 -18.04 12.34 12.71
N LEU A 12 -16.79 11.95 12.90
CA LEU A 12 -16.09 12.00 14.19
C LEU A 12 -15.22 13.25 14.34
N PHE A 13 -15.52 14.28 13.56
CA PHE A 13 -14.94 15.62 13.64
C PHE A 13 -16.00 16.63 13.19
N THR A 14 -15.76 17.90 13.44
CA THR A 14 -16.65 18.98 13.00
C THR A 14 -15.99 19.68 11.81
N PRO A 15 -16.55 19.55 10.60
CA PRO A 15 -16.14 20.37 9.47
C PRO A 15 -16.31 21.85 9.81
N THR A 16 -15.36 22.68 9.40
CA THR A 16 -15.49 24.12 9.60
C THR A 16 -16.28 24.74 8.47
N THR A 17 -16.83 25.93 8.71
CA THR A 17 -17.46 26.73 7.64
C THR A 17 -16.36 27.45 6.87
N PRO A 18 -16.23 27.24 5.55
CA PRO A 18 -15.19 27.91 4.77
C PRO A 18 -15.39 29.42 4.72
N ASP A 19 -14.28 30.16 4.74
CA ASP A 19 -14.24 31.60 4.51
C ASP A 19 -14.71 31.97 3.09
N THR A 20 -15.13 33.22 2.90
CA THR A 20 -15.57 33.71 1.58
C THR A 20 -14.50 33.64 0.49
N ASN A 21 -13.21 33.61 0.88
CA ASN A 21 -12.07 33.51 -0.02
C ASN A 21 -11.35 32.15 0.11
N ALA A 22 -12.02 31.12 0.64
CA ALA A 22 -11.45 29.78 0.77
C ALA A 22 -10.99 29.22 -0.59
N ILE A 23 -9.97 28.37 -0.57
CA ILE A 23 -9.46 27.69 -1.77
C ILE A 23 -10.44 26.56 -2.13
N PRO A 24 -11.09 26.58 -3.31
CA PRO A 24 -11.96 25.50 -3.74
C PRO A 24 -11.14 24.28 -4.18
N ILE A 25 -11.29 23.17 -3.43
CA ILE A 25 -10.57 21.93 -3.64
C ILE A 25 -11.54 20.79 -3.95
N ILE A 26 -11.23 19.99 -4.96
CA ILE A 26 -11.85 18.67 -5.15
C ILE A 26 -10.86 17.61 -4.64
N PHE A 27 -11.27 16.77 -3.69
CA PHE A 27 -10.43 15.66 -3.22
C PHE A 27 -11.05 14.32 -3.58
N ALA A 28 -10.43 13.66 -4.55
CA ALA A 28 -10.92 12.45 -5.18
C ALA A 28 -10.27 11.19 -4.60
N PHE A 29 -11.07 10.13 -4.52
CA PHE A 29 -10.57 8.77 -4.44
C PHE A 29 -10.93 8.06 -5.75
N PRO A 30 -9.97 7.52 -6.52
CA PRO A 30 -10.20 6.99 -7.86
C PRO A 30 -10.86 5.59 -7.84
N ASN A 31 -11.89 5.42 -7.04
CA ASN A 31 -12.68 4.19 -6.91
C ASN A 31 -14.07 4.51 -6.37
N GLU A 32 -14.90 3.48 -6.20
CA GLU A 32 -16.23 3.63 -5.61
C GLU A 32 -16.15 4.15 -4.17
N TYR A 33 -17.18 4.88 -3.76
CA TYR A 33 -17.28 5.44 -2.42
C TYR A 33 -17.08 4.41 -1.31
N SER A 34 -17.68 3.21 -1.45
CA SER A 34 -17.57 2.16 -0.44
C SER A 34 -16.12 1.76 -0.15
N VAL A 35 -15.28 1.73 -1.19
CA VAL A 35 -13.86 1.43 -1.13
C VAL A 35 -13.08 2.63 -0.60
N GLY A 36 -13.31 3.81 -1.19
CA GLY A 36 -12.58 5.03 -0.85
C GLY A 36 -12.79 5.50 0.58
N ILE A 37 -14.03 5.49 1.06
CA ILE A 37 -14.34 5.88 2.45
C ILE A 37 -13.79 4.86 3.45
N THR A 38 -13.45 3.64 3.04
CA THR A 38 -12.80 2.64 3.92
C THR A 38 -11.28 2.87 4.03
N SER A 39 -10.70 3.80 3.27
CA SER A 39 -9.29 4.15 3.38
C SER A 39 -9.04 5.18 4.49
N LEU A 40 -8.34 4.79 5.56
CA LEU A 40 -7.94 5.73 6.62
C LEU A 40 -7.08 6.87 6.08
N GLY A 41 -6.19 6.61 5.12
CA GLY A 41 -5.35 7.65 4.52
C GLY A 41 -6.19 8.72 3.81
N TYR A 42 -7.23 8.30 3.06
CA TYR A 42 -8.17 9.24 2.43
C TYR A 42 -8.96 10.02 3.48
N GLN A 43 -9.53 9.33 4.47
CA GLN A 43 -10.32 9.92 5.55
C GLN A 43 -9.54 11.02 6.31
N VAL A 44 -8.26 10.77 6.62
CA VAL A 44 -7.41 11.73 7.34
C VAL A 44 -7.11 12.95 6.50
N VAL A 45 -6.72 12.78 5.23
CA VAL A 45 -6.43 13.91 4.33
C VAL A 45 -7.70 14.75 4.13
N TRP A 46 -8.84 14.11 3.84
CA TRP A 46 -10.10 14.82 3.66
C TRP A 46 -10.52 15.57 4.92
N ALA A 47 -10.52 14.93 6.09
CA ALA A 47 -10.90 15.59 7.34
C ALA A 47 -9.97 16.75 7.67
N THR A 48 -8.66 16.61 7.40
CA THR A 48 -7.69 17.68 7.59
C THR A 48 -8.02 18.88 6.71
N LEU A 49 -8.41 18.69 5.44
CA LEU A 49 -8.86 19.78 4.57
C LEU A 49 -10.19 20.38 5.05
N ALA A 50 -11.14 19.54 5.47
CA ALA A 50 -12.48 19.97 5.89
C ALA A 50 -12.50 20.72 7.23
N MET A 51 -11.43 20.62 8.03
CA MET A 51 -11.26 21.38 9.28
C MET A 51 -10.57 22.73 9.09
N ARG A 52 -10.19 23.10 7.86
CA ARG A 52 -9.56 24.38 7.54
C ARG A 52 -10.57 25.38 7.01
N ASP A 53 -10.58 26.58 7.59
CA ASP A 53 -11.48 27.66 7.18
C ASP A 53 -11.07 28.29 5.84
N ASP A 54 -9.77 28.27 5.56
CA ASP A 54 -9.19 28.73 4.29
C ASP A 54 -9.32 27.75 3.11
N VAL A 55 -10.02 26.63 3.29
CA VAL A 55 -10.26 25.61 2.24
C VAL A 55 -11.73 25.23 2.17
N GLN A 56 -12.27 25.16 0.95
CA GLN A 56 -13.57 24.57 0.66
C GLN A 56 -13.35 23.24 -0.08
N VAL A 57 -13.42 22.11 0.61
CA VAL A 57 -13.19 20.78 0.03
C VAL A 57 -14.50 20.08 -0.33
N SER A 58 -14.57 19.51 -1.53
CA SER A 58 -15.64 18.60 -1.98
C SER A 58 -15.06 17.24 -2.35
N ARG A 59 -15.75 16.16 -1.96
CA ARG A 59 -15.33 14.78 -2.26
C ARG A 59 -15.84 14.30 -3.61
N LEU A 60 -14.99 13.52 -4.29
CA LEU A 60 -15.29 12.90 -5.58
C LEU A 60 -14.89 11.42 -5.57
N PHE A 61 -15.80 10.56 -5.97
CA PHE A 61 -15.60 9.12 -6.18
C PHE A 61 -16.06 8.77 -7.60
N THR A 62 -15.83 7.53 -8.04
CA THR A 62 -16.23 7.13 -9.41
C THR A 62 -17.75 7.00 -9.58
N ASP A 63 -18.47 6.73 -8.50
CA ASP A 63 -19.91 6.45 -8.48
C ASP A 63 -20.75 7.57 -7.84
N THR A 64 -20.12 8.48 -7.09
CA THR A 64 -20.81 9.55 -6.35
C THR A 64 -19.90 10.75 -6.09
N ARG A 65 -20.50 11.90 -5.79
CA ARG A 65 -19.79 13.15 -5.50
C ARG A 65 -20.62 14.10 -4.65
N GLU A 66 -19.95 14.90 -3.85
CA GLU A 66 -20.56 16.09 -3.24
C GLU A 66 -20.78 17.17 -4.30
N GLN A 67 -21.38 18.29 -3.90
CA GLN A 67 -21.46 19.46 -4.78
C GLN A 67 -20.05 19.96 -5.09
N LEU A 68 -19.62 19.81 -6.34
CA LEU A 68 -18.30 20.24 -6.77
C LEU A 68 -18.28 21.76 -7.02
N PRO A 69 -17.18 22.46 -6.70
CA PRO A 69 -16.99 23.84 -7.10
C PRO A 69 -16.97 23.94 -8.63
N ARG A 70 -17.55 25.02 -9.18
CA ARG A 70 -17.52 25.27 -10.64
C ARG A 70 -16.13 25.59 -11.15
N THR A 71 -15.33 26.25 -10.32
CA THR A 71 -13.95 26.68 -10.63
C THR A 71 -13.04 26.17 -9.51
N PRO A 72 -12.72 24.87 -9.48
CA PRO A 72 -11.72 24.35 -8.55
C PRO A 72 -10.36 24.98 -8.83
N GLU A 73 -9.62 25.29 -7.78
CA GLU A 73 -8.22 25.74 -7.87
C GLU A 73 -7.25 24.57 -7.74
N ILE A 74 -7.66 23.54 -6.99
CA ILE A 74 -6.86 22.35 -6.75
C ILE A 74 -7.75 21.10 -6.88
N VAL A 75 -7.22 20.06 -7.53
CA VAL A 75 -7.82 18.73 -7.55
C VAL A 75 -6.80 17.71 -7.05
N GLY A 76 -7.15 16.95 -6.03
CA GLY A 76 -6.29 15.96 -5.39
C GLY A 76 -6.75 14.52 -5.60
N PHE A 77 -5.82 13.58 -5.68
CA PHE A 77 -6.11 12.15 -5.72
C PHE A 77 -5.35 11.37 -4.65
N SER A 78 -6.06 10.55 -3.87
CA SER A 78 -5.45 9.57 -2.97
C SER A 78 -5.34 8.19 -3.64
N ILE A 79 -4.14 7.79 -4.01
CA ILE A 79 -3.91 6.57 -4.81
C ILE A 79 -3.43 5.42 -3.92
N SER A 80 -4.30 4.43 -3.73
CA SER A 80 -4.02 3.24 -2.92
C SER A 80 -3.57 2.03 -3.76
N TRP A 81 -3.99 1.96 -5.03
CA TRP A 81 -3.69 0.83 -5.94
C TRP A 81 -3.23 1.32 -7.30
N GLU A 82 -2.25 0.65 -7.89
CA GLU A 82 -1.66 1.08 -9.16
C GLU A 82 -2.66 1.01 -10.33
N LEU A 83 -3.56 0.03 -10.31
CA LEU A 83 -4.54 -0.22 -11.38
C LEU A 83 -5.66 0.84 -11.44
N ASP A 84 -5.84 1.65 -10.39
CA ASP A 84 -6.86 2.70 -10.36
C ASP A 84 -6.53 3.90 -11.28
N TYR A 85 -5.39 3.87 -11.99
CA TYR A 85 -5.00 4.94 -12.90
C TYR A 85 -6.07 5.24 -13.96
N VAL A 86 -6.79 4.23 -14.46
CA VAL A 86 -7.88 4.43 -15.44
C VAL A 86 -8.95 5.35 -14.86
N ASN A 87 -9.30 5.16 -13.59
CA ASN A 87 -10.30 5.98 -12.91
C ASN A 87 -9.82 7.43 -12.72
N ILE A 88 -8.52 7.65 -12.52
CA ILE A 88 -7.95 9.00 -12.47
C ILE A 88 -8.15 9.70 -13.81
N LEU A 89 -7.83 9.01 -14.92
CA LEU A 89 -7.98 9.55 -16.27
C LEU A 89 -9.45 9.88 -16.58
N ASN A 90 -10.37 8.97 -16.22
CA ASN A 90 -11.80 9.16 -16.43
C ASN A 90 -12.36 10.32 -15.60
N LEU A 91 -11.91 10.46 -14.34
CA LEU A 91 -12.35 11.55 -13.47
C LEU A 91 -11.84 12.91 -13.98
N LEU A 92 -10.57 13.00 -14.41
CA LEU A 92 -10.04 14.23 -15.03
C LEU A 92 -10.85 14.63 -16.27
N GLU A 93 -11.13 13.67 -17.15
CA GLU A 93 -11.94 13.91 -18.35
C GLU A 93 -13.37 14.35 -18.01
N SER A 94 -14.00 13.74 -16.99
CA SER A 94 -15.34 14.12 -16.51
C SER A 94 -15.42 15.52 -15.89
N LEU A 95 -14.27 16.04 -15.45
CA LEU A 95 -14.11 17.40 -14.93
C LEU A 95 -13.67 18.39 -16.01
N GLU A 96 -13.56 17.94 -17.27
CA GLU A 96 -13.04 18.72 -18.39
C GLU A 96 -11.61 19.23 -18.17
N ILE A 97 -10.81 18.48 -17.40
CA ILE A 97 -9.41 18.78 -17.12
C ILE A 97 -8.53 17.96 -18.06
N PRO A 98 -7.55 18.57 -18.76
CA PRO A 98 -6.61 17.82 -19.59
C PRO A 98 -5.87 16.74 -18.79
N ILE A 99 -5.84 15.52 -19.35
CA ILE A 99 -5.16 14.36 -18.74
C ILE A 99 -3.67 14.63 -18.55
N ARG A 100 -3.00 15.16 -19.58
CA ARG A 100 -1.57 15.48 -19.55
C ARG A 100 -1.35 16.82 -18.86
N GLY A 101 -0.45 16.86 -17.87
CA GLY A 101 -0.04 18.10 -17.21
C GLY A 101 0.54 19.14 -18.17
N THR A 102 1.19 18.70 -19.26
CA THR A 102 1.73 19.56 -20.31
C THR A 102 0.67 20.28 -21.15
N SER A 103 -0.59 19.81 -21.11
CA SER A 103 -1.72 20.42 -21.78
C SER A 103 -2.51 21.37 -20.87
N ARG A 104 -2.05 21.59 -19.62
CA ARG A 104 -2.68 22.48 -18.65
C ARG A 104 -1.98 23.84 -18.65
N ASP A 105 -2.78 24.90 -18.60
CA ASP A 105 -2.31 26.28 -18.50
C ASP A 105 -2.76 26.93 -17.16
N ASP A 106 -2.64 28.26 -17.07
CA ASP A 106 -3.01 29.04 -15.88
C ASP A 106 -4.51 29.00 -15.55
N SER A 107 -5.37 28.58 -16.49
CA SER A 107 -6.82 28.48 -16.28
C SER A 107 -7.25 27.15 -15.64
N HIS A 108 -6.36 26.16 -15.61
CA HIS A 108 -6.64 24.82 -15.10
C HIS A 108 -6.17 24.68 -13.64
N PRO A 109 -6.86 23.88 -12.81
CA PRO A 109 -6.43 23.63 -11.44
C PRO A 109 -5.05 22.97 -11.36
N ILE A 110 -4.42 23.08 -10.18
CA ILE A 110 -3.26 22.26 -9.83
C ILE A 110 -3.75 20.85 -9.51
N ILE A 111 -3.23 19.85 -10.22
CA ILE A 111 -3.55 18.44 -9.96
C ILE A 111 -2.48 17.85 -9.05
N PHE A 112 -2.86 17.51 -7.81
CA PHE A 112 -1.98 16.84 -6.88
C PHE A 112 -2.34 15.38 -6.62
N GLY A 113 -1.34 14.58 -6.26
CA GLY A 113 -1.52 13.18 -5.90
C GLY A 113 -0.74 12.81 -4.65
N GLY A 114 -1.25 11.83 -3.90
CA GLY A 114 -0.54 11.21 -2.79
C GLY A 114 -0.93 9.75 -2.61
N GLY A 115 -0.41 9.13 -1.55
CA GLY A 115 -0.67 7.73 -1.21
C GLY A 115 0.51 6.80 -1.50
N PRO A 116 0.40 5.52 -1.09
CA PRO A 116 1.51 4.58 -1.11
C PRO A 116 2.05 4.30 -2.53
N VAL A 117 1.20 4.33 -3.56
CA VAL A 117 1.62 4.09 -4.95
C VAL A 117 2.56 5.20 -5.42
N LEU A 118 2.13 6.46 -5.31
CA LEU A 118 2.93 7.61 -5.74
C LEU A 118 4.15 7.84 -4.85
N THR A 119 4.06 7.50 -3.57
CA THR A 119 5.21 7.56 -2.66
C THR A 119 6.27 6.50 -3.03
N ALA A 120 5.85 5.34 -3.55
CA ALA A 120 6.77 4.27 -3.94
C ALA A 120 7.44 4.55 -5.29
N ASN A 121 6.64 4.78 -6.34
CA ASN A 121 7.14 5.12 -7.67
C ASN A 121 6.08 5.92 -8.43
N PRO A 122 6.22 7.25 -8.52
CA PRO A 122 5.27 8.08 -9.24
C PRO A 122 5.53 8.16 -10.75
N GLU A 123 6.71 7.75 -11.24
CA GLU A 123 7.10 8.00 -12.64
C GLU A 123 6.10 7.47 -13.68
N PRO A 124 5.50 6.29 -13.55
CA PRO A 124 4.50 5.80 -14.51
C PRO A 124 3.27 6.72 -14.66
N PHE A 125 3.00 7.53 -13.64
CA PHE A 125 1.86 8.43 -13.55
C PHE A 125 2.27 9.92 -13.65
N ALA A 126 3.57 10.21 -13.77
CA ALA A 126 4.13 11.55 -13.66
C ALA A 126 3.49 12.56 -14.60
N ASP A 127 3.15 12.15 -15.82
CA ASP A 127 2.57 13.05 -16.82
C ASP A 127 1.10 13.43 -16.52
N PHE A 128 0.46 12.79 -15.54
CA PHE A 128 -0.93 13.07 -15.16
C PHE A 128 -1.04 14.03 -13.96
N PHE A 129 0.05 14.22 -13.21
CA PHE A 129 0.09 15.02 -11.99
C PHE A 129 0.98 16.25 -12.18
N ASP A 130 0.55 17.37 -11.63
CA ASP A 130 1.41 18.55 -11.52
C ASP A 130 2.28 18.47 -10.27
N VAL A 131 1.71 17.97 -9.18
CA VAL A 131 2.34 17.94 -7.86
C VAL A 131 2.11 16.58 -7.20
N ILE A 132 3.13 16.00 -6.60
CA ILE A 132 3.03 14.72 -5.89
C ILE A 132 3.58 14.89 -4.48
N LEU A 133 2.76 14.55 -3.49
CA LEU A 133 3.11 14.59 -2.07
C LEU A 133 3.62 13.20 -1.66
N LEU A 134 4.88 13.13 -1.25
CA LEU A 134 5.56 11.88 -0.90
C LEU A 134 5.56 11.65 0.60
N GLY A 135 5.01 10.50 1.03
CA GLY A 135 5.05 10.05 2.42
C GLY A 135 3.80 10.40 3.22
N ASP A 136 4.00 10.69 4.50
CA ASP A 136 2.92 10.95 5.45
C ASP A 136 2.33 12.37 5.25
N GLY A 137 1.00 12.46 5.19
CA GLY A 137 0.26 13.68 4.84
C GLY A 137 0.01 14.64 5.99
N GLU A 138 0.11 14.18 7.25
CA GLU A 138 -0.31 14.89 8.46
C GLU A 138 0.33 16.29 8.59
N THR A 139 1.59 16.44 8.18
CA THR A 139 2.28 17.74 8.15
C THR A 139 2.42 18.28 6.73
N LEU A 140 2.69 17.40 5.76
CA LEU A 140 2.99 17.79 4.38
C LEU A 140 1.81 18.50 3.71
N LEU A 141 0.58 18.07 3.98
CA LEU A 141 -0.62 18.66 3.40
C LEU A 141 -0.78 20.13 3.80
N GLY A 142 -0.59 20.45 5.09
CA GLY A 142 -0.65 21.83 5.58
C GLY A 142 0.41 22.71 4.91
N ASN A 143 1.64 22.22 4.84
CA ASN A 143 2.75 22.93 4.18
C ASN A 143 2.48 23.17 2.70
N PHE A 144 1.85 22.22 2.01
CA PHE A 144 1.43 22.37 0.62
C PHE A 144 0.40 23.49 0.45
N ILE A 145 -0.65 23.52 1.28
CA ILE A 145 -1.69 24.55 1.20
C ILE A 145 -1.13 25.94 1.54
N GLU A 146 -0.30 26.08 2.59
CA GLU A 146 0.33 27.37 2.91
C GLU A 146 1.24 27.86 1.79
N ALA A 147 2.06 26.98 1.22
CA ALA A 147 2.92 27.34 0.10
C ALA A 147 2.13 27.76 -1.14
N TYR A 148 1.00 27.09 -1.41
CA TYR A 148 0.12 27.46 -2.52
C TYR A 148 -0.50 28.86 -2.30
N LYS A 149 -0.95 29.19 -1.08
CA LYS A 149 -1.53 30.50 -0.74
C LYS A 149 -0.59 31.67 -1.09
N GLU A 150 0.71 31.51 -0.86
CA GLU A 150 1.72 32.52 -1.18
C GLU A 150 1.78 32.87 -2.68
N VAL A 151 1.42 31.93 -3.55
CA VAL A 151 1.53 32.03 -5.02
C VAL A 151 0.19 31.79 -5.74
N ARG A 152 -0.93 31.83 -5.01
CA ARG A 152 -2.27 31.50 -5.52
C ARG A 152 -2.63 32.23 -6.82
N ASN A 153 -2.26 33.51 -6.91
CA ASN A 153 -2.53 34.36 -8.08
C ASN A 153 -1.33 34.51 -9.03
N ALA A 154 -0.25 33.77 -8.82
CA ALA A 154 0.91 33.77 -9.70
C ALA A 154 0.67 32.84 -10.91
N SER A 155 1.52 32.95 -11.93
CA SER A 155 1.50 32.00 -13.04
C SER A 155 1.75 30.58 -12.56
N ARG A 156 1.20 29.58 -13.28
CA ARG A 156 1.37 28.15 -12.99
C ARG A 156 2.83 27.78 -12.84
N GLN A 157 3.71 28.30 -13.70
CA GLN A 157 5.14 28.04 -13.61
C GLN A 157 5.74 28.52 -12.27
N THR A 158 5.31 29.69 -11.80
CA THR A 158 5.74 30.23 -10.50
C THR A 158 5.20 29.39 -9.34
N GLN A 159 3.93 28.97 -9.44
CA GLN A 159 3.31 28.07 -8.47
C GLN A 159 4.09 26.76 -8.36
N LEU A 160 4.31 26.07 -9.48
CA LEU A 160 5.01 24.79 -9.50
C LEU A 160 6.44 24.88 -8.95
N LYS A 161 7.19 25.93 -9.30
CA LYS A 161 8.53 26.16 -8.75
C LYS A 161 8.52 26.39 -7.24
N ARG A 162 7.59 27.20 -6.74
CA ARG A 162 7.46 27.46 -5.29
C ARG A 162 7.10 26.19 -4.52
N LEU A 163 6.17 25.40 -5.06
CA LEU A 163 5.71 24.15 -4.45
C LEU A 163 6.81 23.09 -4.43
N ALA A 164 7.63 22.99 -5.48
CA ALA A 164 8.76 22.07 -5.54
C ALA A 164 9.85 22.32 -4.49
N GLN A 165 9.87 23.50 -3.86
CA GLN A 165 10.80 23.83 -2.78
C GLN A 165 10.33 23.31 -1.41
N ILE A 166 9.09 22.84 -1.30
CA ILE A 166 8.57 22.27 -0.05
C ILE A 166 9.09 20.83 0.10
N PRO A 167 9.72 20.49 1.25
CA PRO A 167 10.20 19.13 1.48
C PRO A 167 9.11 18.08 1.28
N GLY A 168 9.39 17.07 0.45
CA GLY A 168 8.47 15.98 0.11
C GLY A 168 7.47 16.27 -1.00
N ILE A 169 7.51 17.46 -1.61
CA ILE A 169 6.77 17.76 -2.82
C ILE A 169 7.65 17.47 -4.05
N TYR A 170 7.16 16.60 -4.92
CA TYR A 170 7.74 16.29 -6.20
C TYR A 170 6.91 16.89 -7.32
N VAL A 171 7.53 17.66 -8.23
CA VAL A 171 6.89 18.27 -9.40
C VAL A 171 7.51 17.68 -10.67
N PRO A 172 6.86 16.72 -11.34
CA PRO A 172 7.52 15.95 -12.41
C PRO A 172 8.03 16.77 -13.59
N SER A 173 7.31 17.84 -13.97
CA SER A 173 7.66 18.71 -15.10
C SER A 173 8.95 19.51 -14.89
N LEU A 174 9.48 19.54 -13.65
CA LEU A 174 10.71 20.24 -13.30
C LEU A 174 11.94 19.31 -13.29
N TYR A 175 11.81 18.10 -13.83
CA TYR A 175 12.90 17.14 -13.98
C TYR A 175 13.00 16.65 -15.43
N GLU A 176 14.21 16.70 -15.97
CA GLU A 176 14.56 16.12 -17.26
C GLU A 176 15.09 14.69 -17.08
N VAL A 177 14.56 13.76 -17.86
CA VAL A 177 14.97 12.36 -17.87
C VAL A 177 15.72 12.07 -19.17
N GLU A 178 17.01 11.76 -19.06
CA GLU A 178 17.83 11.27 -20.17
C GLU A 178 17.81 9.73 -20.18
N TYR A 179 17.79 9.14 -21.37
CA TYR A 179 17.87 7.69 -21.57
C TYR A 179 19.10 7.32 -22.40
N HIS A 180 19.64 6.12 -22.21
CA HIS A 180 20.78 5.65 -23.02
C HIS A 180 20.40 5.46 -24.49
N THR A 181 19.21 4.90 -24.72
CA THR A 181 18.53 4.84 -26.02
C THR A 181 17.05 5.11 -25.78
N ARG A 182 16.28 5.35 -26.85
CA ARG A 182 14.85 5.65 -26.76
C ARG A 182 14.06 4.55 -26.02
N ASP A 183 14.46 3.31 -26.16
CA ASP A 183 13.90 2.10 -25.55
C ASP A 183 14.81 1.46 -24.49
N GLY A 184 15.86 2.17 -24.06
CA GLY A 184 16.84 1.70 -23.10
C GLY A 184 16.61 2.22 -21.69
N GLU A 185 17.55 1.88 -20.81
CA GLU A 185 17.59 2.28 -19.41
C GLU A 185 17.64 3.81 -19.23
N VAL A 186 17.16 4.27 -18.07
CA VAL A 186 17.34 5.66 -17.64
C VAL A 186 18.84 5.90 -17.45
N LYS A 187 19.34 6.97 -18.06
CA LYS A 187 20.73 7.40 -17.97
C LYS A 187 20.93 8.40 -16.83
N SER A 188 20.03 9.38 -16.72
CA SER A 188 20.05 10.34 -15.61
C SER A 188 18.71 11.05 -15.44
N ILE A 189 18.43 11.48 -14.21
CA ILE A 189 17.28 12.34 -13.87
C ILE A 189 17.85 13.59 -13.21
N LYS A 190 17.57 14.77 -13.76
CA LYS A 190 18.14 16.03 -13.28
C LYS A 190 17.07 17.11 -13.15
N PRO A 191 17.15 17.98 -12.14
CA PRO A 191 16.30 19.16 -12.08
C PRO A 191 16.60 20.09 -13.26
N ILE A 192 15.58 20.78 -13.77
CA ILE A 192 15.74 21.73 -14.88
C ILE A 192 16.43 23.06 -14.47
N SER A 193 16.51 23.34 -13.18
CA SER A 193 17.17 24.54 -12.65
C SER A 193 17.72 24.31 -11.23
N PRO A 194 18.71 25.09 -10.76
CA PRO A 194 19.33 24.93 -9.44
C PRO A 194 18.39 25.20 -8.26
N GLU A 195 17.27 25.90 -8.48
CA GLU A 195 16.25 26.18 -7.46
C GLU A 195 15.39 24.95 -7.12
N ILE A 196 15.45 23.91 -7.96
CA ILE A 196 14.69 22.67 -7.81
C ILE A 196 15.60 21.62 -7.15
N PRO A 197 15.13 20.96 -6.08
CA PRO A 197 15.96 20.00 -5.37
C PRO A 197 16.34 18.84 -6.29
N ALA A 198 17.63 18.51 -6.38
CA ALA A 198 18.08 17.35 -7.14
C ALA A 198 17.51 16.03 -6.59
N VAL A 199 17.13 16.02 -5.31
CA VAL A 199 16.58 14.88 -4.60
C VAL A 199 15.40 15.33 -3.74
N VAL A 200 14.27 14.62 -3.84
CA VAL A 200 13.09 14.85 -3.00
C VAL A 200 13.00 13.76 -1.94
N GLN A 201 13.01 14.16 -0.66
CA GLN A 201 12.85 13.23 0.47
C GLN A 201 11.39 13.13 0.89
N LYS A 202 10.88 11.89 1.01
CA LYS A 202 9.52 11.68 1.54
C LYS A 202 9.38 12.29 2.94
N GLN A 203 8.21 12.79 3.27
CA GLN A 203 7.90 13.21 4.63
C GLN A 203 7.48 12.03 5.50
N THR A 204 7.80 12.14 6.79
CA THR A 204 7.50 11.10 7.77
C THR A 204 6.98 11.75 9.04
N TYR A 205 5.74 11.44 9.41
CA TYR A 205 5.14 11.92 10.63
C TYR A 205 5.75 11.19 11.84
N ARG A 206 6.13 11.91 12.89
CA ARG A 206 6.83 11.32 14.06
C ARG A 206 6.08 11.48 15.38
N GLY A 207 4.81 11.85 15.34
CA GLY A 207 3.99 11.89 16.55
C GLY A 207 3.61 10.50 17.05
N ASN A 208 3.12 10.47 18.29
CA ASN A 208 2.64 9.28 19.00
C ASN A 208 1.11 9.10 18.92
N THR A 209 0.42 9.94 18.15
CA THR A 209 -1.00 9.80 17.79
C THR A 209 -1.08 9.33 16.35
N LEU A 210 -1.67 8.16 16.10
CA LEU A 210 -1.86 7.64 14.74
C LEU A 210 -3.32 7.81 14.29
N SER A 211 -3.57 7.45 13.03
CA SER A 211 -4.85 7.70 12.37
C SER A 211 -5.98 6.87 12.96
N ALA A 212 -7.16 7.48 13.09
CA ALA A 212 -8.40 6.76 13.36
C ALA A 212 -9.48 7.22 12.38
N SER A 213 -10.55 6.45 12.25
CA SER A 213 -11.63 6.79 11.35
C SER A 213 -12.22 8.15 11.69
N THR A 214 -12.35 9.01 10.70
CA THR A 214 -13.06 10.30 10.77
C THR A 214 -14.50 10.16 10.28
N VAL A 215 -14.83 9.06 9.59
CA VAL A 215 -16.17 8.72 9.10
C VAL A 215 -16.51 7.28 9.44
N VAL A 216 -17.73 7.07 9.96
CA VAL A 216 -18.38 5.77 10.11
C VAL A 216 -19.69 5.78 9.33
N THR A 217 -19.92 4.76 8.50
CA THR A 217 -21.13 4.64 7.67
C THR A 217 -21.44 3.17 7.37
N GLU A 218 -22.73 2.86 7.21
CA GLU A 218 -23.18 1.55 6.73
C GLU A 218 -22.78 1.29 5.25
N LYS A 219 -22.44 2.34 4.50
CA LYS A 219 -22.10 2.23 3.06
C LYS A 219 -20.61 1.95 2.81
N ALA A 220 -19.79 1.82 3.86
CA ALA A 220 -18.40 1.41 3.74
C ALA A 220 -18.28 -0.06 3.32
N ALA A 221 -17.17 -0.44 2.67
CA ALA A 221 -16.88 -1.83 2.30
C ALA A 221 -16.95 -2.80 3.50
N TRP A 222 -16.63 -2.28 4.69
CA TRP A 222 -16.96 -2.91 5.96
C TRP A 222 -17.97 -2.04 6.71
N GLU A 223 -19.25 -2.34 6.49
CA GLU A 223 -20.40 -1.66 7.11
C GLU A 223 -20.16 -1.25 8.58
N ASN A 224 -20.31 0.03 8.87
CA ASN A 224 -20.23 0.63 10.21
C ASN A 224 -18.88 0.40 10.95
N ILE A 225 -17.80 0.03 10.26
CA ILE A 225 -16.50 -0.15 10.92
C ILE A 225 -15.92 1.20 11.38
N TYR A 226 -15.41 1.25 12.60
CA TYR A 226 -14.51 2.28 13.08
C TYR A 226 -13.10 1.70 13.19
N MET A 227 -12.15 2.25 12.43
CA MET A 227 -10.78 1.74 12.42
C MET A 227 -9.84 2.63 13.24
N VAL A 228 -8.92 2.01 13.97
CA VAL A 228 -7.85 2.68 14.70
C VAL A 228 -6.51 2.09 14.26
N GLU A 229 -5.61 2.95 13.79
CA GLU A 229 -4.24 2.57 13.44
C GLU A 229 -3.43 2.39 14.73
N VAL A 230 -3.11 1.14 15.06
CA VAL A 230 -2.37 0.77 16.27
C VAL A 230 -0.86 0.99 16.07
N VAL A 231 -0.38 0.65 14.88
CA VAL A 231 1.02 0.82 14.49
C VAL A 231 1.13 1.21 13.03
N ARG A 232 2.14 2.03 12.70
CA ARG A 232 2.53 2.35 11.33
C ARG A 232 3.91 1.75 11.05
N SER A 233 4.06 1.18 9.85
CA SER A 233 5.21 0.35 9.46
C SER A 233 5.31 -0.98 10.22
N CYS A 234 6.36 -1.74 9.90
CA CYS A 234 6.67 -3.05 10.47
C CYS A 234 8.18 -3.16 10.63
N PRO A 235 8.70 -3.49 11.83
CA PRO A 235 10.15 -3.50 12.11
C PRO A 235 10.89 -4.72 11.53
N GLU A 236 10.19 -5.55 10.76
CA GLU A 236 10.64 -6.90 10.44
C GLU A 236 11.39 -6.98 9.13
N MET A 237 11.30 -5.92 8.32
CA MET A 237 12.18 -5.73 7.17
C MET A 237 12.11 -6.88 6.17
N CYS A 238 10.93 -7.47 5.97
CA CYS A 238 10.72 -8.46 4.91
C CYS A 238 11.08 -7.83 3.56
N ARG A 239 12.05 -8.39 2.84
CA ARG A 239 12.84 -7.73 1.77
C ARG A 239 12.05 -7.29 0.52
N PHE A 240 10.78 -7.70 0.41
CA PHE A 240 9.86 -7.29 -0.65
C PHE A 240 8.83 -6.23 -0.19
N CYS A 241 8.75 -5.94 1.10
CA CYS A 241 7.58 -5.32 1.72
C CYS A 241 7.68 -3.79 1.77
N LEU A 242 6.85 -3.09 1.00
CA LEU A 242 6.74 -1.63 1.06
C LEU A 242 6.41 -1.12 2.47
N ALA A 243 5.52 -1.78 3.21
CA ALA A 243 5.20 -1.36 4.57
C ALA A 243 6.42 -1.40 5.50
N SER A 244 7.36 -2.33 5.30
CA SER A 244 8.57 -2.42 6.12
C SER A 244 9.69 -1.47 5.67
N TYR A 245 9.75 -1.10 4.38
CA TYR A 245 10.85 -0.28 3.85
C TYR A 245 10.46 1.16 3.56
N LEU A 246 9.29 1.41 2.98
CA LEU A 246 8.86 2.75 2.57
C LEU A 246 8.28 3.56 3.73
N THR A 247 7.64 2.90 4.70
CA THR A 247 6.89 3.60 5.77
C THR A 247 7.65 3.75 7.09
N LEU A 248 8.93 3.36 7.13
CA LEU A 248 9.79 3.53 8.31
C LEU A 248 9.84 4.99 8.78
N PRO A 249 10.05 5.20 10.10
CA PRO A 249 10.29 4.19 11.14
C PRO A 249 9.02 3.48 11.62
N PHE A 250 9.19 2.36 12.33
CA PHE A 250 8.11 1.72 13.09
C PHE A 250 7.61 2.67 14.19
N ARG A 251 6.30 2.91 14.20
CA ARG A 251 5.64 3.86 15.09
C ARG A 251 4.46 3.18 15.76
N THR A 252 4.32 3.44 17.05
CA THR A 252 3.30 2.86 17.92
C THR A 252 2.47 3.99 18.49
N ALA A 253 1.15 3.90 18.39
CA ALA A 253 0.27 4.90 18.99
C ALA A 253 0.27 4.77 20.51
N SER A 254 0.35 5.87 21.26
CA SER A 254 0.24 5.83 22.73
C SER A 254 -1.05 5.13 23.15
N LEU A 255 -0.97 4.14 24.04
CA LEU A 255 -2.16 3.45 24.52
C LEU A 255 -3.11 4.41 25.24
N GLU A 256 -2.57 5.19 26.19
CA GLU A 256 -3.33 6.11 27.04
C GLU A 256 -3.72 7.40 26.31
N ASP A 257 -2.80 8.00 25.54
CA ASP A 257 -3.05 9.31 24.92
C ASP A 257 -3.77 9.21 23.57
N SER A 258 -3.73 8.05 22.91
CA SER A 258 -4.25 7.88 21.54
C SER A 258 -5.25 6.75 21.41
N LEU A 259 -4.88 5.51 21.72
CA LEU A 259 -5.70 4.34 21.36
C LEU A 259 -6.97 4.23 22.20
N ILE A 260 -6.86 4.30 23.53
CA ILE A 260 -8.01 4.22 24.42
C ILE A 260 -9.02 5.35 24.15
N PRO A 261 -8.60 6.64 24.07
CA PRO A 261 -9.51 7.73 23.73
C PRO A 261 -10.15 7.58 22.35
N ALA A 262 -9.38 7.17 21.32
CA ALA A 262 -9.92 6.96 19.98
C ALA A 262 -10.95 5.82 19.95
N ILE A 263 -10.66 4.69 20.60
CA ILE A 263 -11.58 3.56 20.71
C ILE A 263 -12.85 3.99 21.44
N ALA A 264 -12.74 4.68 22.58
CA ALA A 264 -13.91 5.17 23.32
C ALA A 264 -14.80 6.05 22.43
N LYS A 265 -14.20 7.03 21.74
CA LYS A 265 -14.91 7.92 20.81
C LYS A 265 -15.58 7.17 19.65
N GLY A 266 -14.90 6.18 19.07
CA GLY A 266 -15.45 5.34 18.01
C GLY A 266 -16.64 4.49 18.47
N LEU A 267 -16.55 3.97 19.69
CA LEU A 267 -17.58 3.10 20.26
C LEU A 267 -18.86 3.85 20.68
N GLU A 268 -18.81 5.19 20.81
CA GLU A 268 -20.01 6.02 20.96
C GLU A 268 -20.90 5.98 19.72
N VAL A 269 -20.33 5.72 18.53
CA VAL A 269 -21.04 5.78 17.26
C VAL A 269 -21.17 4.43 16.56
N THR A 270 -20.47 3.38 16.97
CA THR A 270 -20.61 2.03 16.39
C THR A 270 -20.13 0.96 17.36
N ASN A 271 -20.64 -0.26 17.25
CA ASN A 271 -20.12 -1.41 17.97
C ASN A 271 -19.14 -2.25 17.13
N ARG A 272 -18.68 -1.77 15.97
CA ARG A 272 -17.74 -2.51 15.11
C ARG A 272 -16.36 -1.83 15.08
N LEU A 273 -15.38 -2.44 15.75
CA LEU A 273 -14.02 -1.93 15.88
C LEU A 273 -13.04 -2.69 14.97
N GLY A 274 -12.21 -1.95 14.24
CA GLY A 274 -11.10 -2.47 13.44
C GLY A 274 -9.74 -2.00 13.98
N LEU A 275 -8.87 -2.92 14.38
CA LEU A 275 -7.48 -2.62 14.71
C LEU A 275 -6.60 -2.78 13.47
N LEU A 276 -6.04 -1.67 12.98
CA LEU A 276 -5.28 -1.60 11.75
C LEU A 276 -3.79 -1.37 12.02
N GLY A 277 -2.94 -1.93 11.17
CA GLY A 277 -1.50 -1.71 11.18
C GLY A 277 -0.78 -2.84 10.46
N ALA A 278 0.45 -2.58 9.99
CA ALA A 278 1.23 -3.61 9.30
C ALA A 278 1.73 -4.72 10.25
N SER A 279 1.70 -4.47 11.56
CA SER A 279 2.12 -5.42 12.61
C SER A 279 1.43 -5.13 13.95
N VAL A 280 0.09 -5.08 13.96
CA VAL A 280 -0.73 -4.66 15.12
C VAL A 280 -0.29 -5.28 16.44
N THR A 281 -0.04 -6.59 16.45
CA THR A 281 0.30 -7.35 17.66
C THR A 281 1.73 -7.14 18.15
N GLN A 282 2.56 -6.39 17.41
CA GLN A 282 3.89 -5.96 17.84
C GLN A 282 3.89 -4.60 18.55
N HIS A 283 2.71 -4.02 18.78
CA HIS A 283 2.59 -2.90 19.70
C HIS A 283 3.12 -3.32 21.09
N PRO A 284 4.04 -2.56 21.72
CA PRO A 284 4.64 -2.95 23.01
C PRO A 284 3.60 -3.20 24.11
N GLU A 285 2.48 -2.47 24.06
CA GLU A 285 1.38 -2.57 25.02
C GLU A 285 0.17 -3.34 24.45
N PHE A 286 0.38 -4.23 23.47
CA PHE A 286 -0.72 -4.95 22.81
C PHE A 286 -1.54 -5.81 23.78
N GLU A 287 -0.88 -6.45 24.76
CA GLU A 287 -1.58 -7.26 25.79
C GLU A 287 -2.50 -6.37 26.64
N THR A 288 -2.02 -5.20 27.06
CA THR A 288 -2.84 -4.23 27.82
C THR A 288 -4.00 -3.68 26.98
N LEU A 289 -3.78 -3.41 25.69
CA LEU A 289 -4.85 -3.07 24.76
C LEU A 289 -5.88 -4.20 24.64
N LEU A 290 -5.42 -5.45 24.56
CA LEU A 290 -6.27 -6.63 24.50
C LEU A 290 -7.11 -6.78 25.77
N ASP A 291 -6.51 -6.59 26.95
CA ASP A 291 -7.22 -6.62 28.23
C ASP A 291 -8.27 -5.50 28.32
N TYR A 292 -7.94 -4.31 27.85
CA TYR A 292 -8.88 -3.18 27.78
C TYR A 292 -10.11 -3.52 26.94
N ILE A 293 -9.92 -4.02 25.71
CA ILE A 293 -11.05 -4.38 24.82
C ILE A 293 -11.75 -5.67 25.25
N SER A 294 -11.17 -6.47 26.14
CA SER A 294 -11.76 -7.69 26.71
C SER A 294 -12.70 -7.45 27.89
N GLN A 295 -12.79 -6.21 28.39
CA GLN A 295 -13.67 -5.88 29.51
C GLN A 295 -15.14 -6.19 29.19
N PRO A 296 -15.97 -6.62 30.17
CA PRO A 296 -17.38 -6.98 29.95
C PRO A 296 -18.23 -5.87 29.32
N LYS A 297 -17.85 -4.60 29.55
CA LYS A 297 -18.54 -3.44 28.95
C LYS A 297 -18.45 -3.38 27.42
N TYR A 298 -17.60 -4.21 26.80
CA TYR A 298 -17.44 -4.32 25.35
C TYR A 298 -18.00 -5.64 24.79
N ASP A 299 -18.87 -6.35 25.52
CA ASP A 299 -19.45 -7.65 25.12
C ASP A 299 -20.26 -7.62 23.82
N ASP A 300 -20.82 -6.48 23.46
CA ASP A 300 -21.53 -6.24 22.21
C ASP A 300 -20.64 -5.75 21.07
N VAL A 301 -19.35 -5.50 21.33
CA VAL A 301 -18.39 -5.01 20.34
C VAL A 301 -17.93 -6.14 19.44
N ARG A 302 -18.10 -5.95 18.13
CA ARG A 302 -17.50 -6.78 17.10
C ARG A 302 -16.10 -6.29 16.78
N LEU A 303 -15.11 -7.15 17.03
CA LEU A 303 -13.71 -6.84 16.78
C LEU A 303 -13.27 -7.38 15.41
N SER A 304 -12.42 -6.64 14.73
CA SER A 304 -11.66 -7.09 13.57
C SER A 304 -10.23 -6.65 13.75
N ILE A 305 -9.27 -7.54 13.50
CA ILE A 305 -7.85 -7.23 13.53
C ILE A 305 -7.26 -7.49 12.14
N ALA A 306 -6.36 -6.62 11.70
CA ALA A 306 -5.53 -6.89 10.54
C ALA A 306 -4.69 -8.17 10.74
N SER A 307 -3.93 -8.57 9.72
CA SER A 307 -3.06 -9.74 9.80
C SER A 307 -2.14 -9.67 11.03
N VAL A 308 -2.01 -10.79 11.75
CA VAL A 308 -1.23 -10.88 12.98
C VAL A 308 0.02 -11.74 12.77
N ARG A 309 0.99 -11.60 13.68
CA ARG A 309 2.10 -12.54 13.76
C ARG A 309 1.70 -13.83 14.45
N THR A 310 2.26 -14.93 13.98
CA THR A 310 2.08 -16.28 14.56
C THR A 310 2.40 -16.35 16.04
N ASN A 311 3.54 -15.82 16.47
CA ASN A 311 3.99 -15.86 17.87
C ASN A 311 3.08 -15.07 18.82
N THR A 312 2.26 -14.17 18.29
CA THR A 312 1.26 -13.40 19.07
C THR A 312 -0.13 -14.05 19.10
N VAL A 313 -0.32 -15.19 18.42
CA VAL A 313 -1.59 -15.92 18.44
C VAL A 313 -1.66 -16.79 19.68
N THR A 314 -2.01 -16.18 20.79
CA THR A 314 -2.27 -16.87 22.07
C THR A 314 -3.70 -17.42 22.12
N VAL A 315 -3.96 -18.35 23.05
CA VAL A 315 -5.33 -18.82 23.32
C VAL A 315 -6.21 -17.66 23.80
N GLN A 316 -5.70 -16.79 24.67
CA GLN A 316 -6.41 -15.60 25.16
C GLN A 316 -6.82 -14.65 24.02
N LEU A 317 -5.93 -14.38 23.06
CA LEU A 317 -6.27 -13.57 21.88
C LEU A 317 -7.38 -14.23 21.07
N ALA A 318 -7.28 -15.53 20.81
CA ALA A 318 -8.28 -16.27 20.05
C ALA A 318 -9.64 -16.32 20.76
N GLU A 319 -9.66 -16.49 22.08
CA GLU A 319 -10.88 -16.43 22.91
C GLU A 319 -11.51 -15.04 22.88
N THR A 320 -10.71 -13.99 23.01
CA THR A 320 -11.17 -12.60 22.95
C THR A 320 -11.80 -12.31 21.59
N LEU A 321 -11.10 -12.65 20.50
CA LEU A 321 -11.62 -12.50 19.15
C LEU A 321 -12.93 -13.27 18.94
N THR A 322 -13.01 -14.52 19.44
CA THR A 322 -14.23 -15.34 19.34
C THR A 322 -15.39 -14.75 20.12
N LYS A 323 -15.15 -14.25 21.35
CA LYS A 323 -16.15 -13.55 22.17
C LYS A 323 -16.66 -12.27 21.51
N ARG A 324 -15.86 -11.65 20.63
CA ARG A 324 -16.15 -10.41 19.89
C ARG A 324 -16.57 -10.67 18.43
N ASP A 325 -17.21 -11.80 18.17
CA ASP A 325 -17.74 -12.26 16.85
C ASP A 325 -16.70 -12.26 15.69
N THR A 326 -15.41 -12.36 15.99
CA THR A 326 -14.41 -12.70 14.98
C THR A 326 -14.44 -14.21 14.72
N ARG A 327 -14.63 -14.61 13.45
CA ARG A 327 -14.67 -16.03 13.06
C ARG A 327 -13.37 -16.57 12.48
N SER A 328 -12.48 -15.66 12.07
CA SER A 328 -11.24 -16.00 11.39
C SER A 328 -10.11 -15.07 11.76
N LEU A 329 -8.92 -15.63 11.92
CA LEU A 329 -7.67 -14.89 12.01
C LEU A 329 -6.89 -15.03 10.70
N THR A 330 -6.05 -14.05 10.37
CA THR A 330 -5.16 -14.10 9.21
C THR A 330 -3.69 -14.01 9.64
N ILE A 331 -2.86 -14.89 9.08
CA ILE A 331 -1.41 -14.93 9.32
C ILE A 331 -0.69 -14.94 7.97
N ALA A 332 0.31 -14.08 7.80
CA ALA A 332 1.20 -14.11 6.64
C ALA A 332 2.40 -15.03 6.92
N VAL A 333 2.52 -16.09 6.14
CA VAL A 333 3.57 -17.12 6.23
C VAL A 333 4.55 -17.10 5.06
N GLU A 334 4.15 -16.50 3.94
CA GLU A 334 4.92 -16.35 2.69
C GLU A 334 5.23 -17.69 1.99
N SER A 335 5.80 -18.66 2.69
CA SER A 335 6.09 -20.01 2.20
C SER A 335 6.17 -20.98 3.38
N GLY A 336 5.91 -22.27 3.16
CA GLY A 336 6.25 -23.31 4.14
C GLY A 336 7.72 -23.75 4.10
N SER A 337 8.49 -23.24 3.14
CA SER A 337 9.94 -23.44 3.09
C SER A 337 10.66 -22.45 4.01
N GLU A 338 11.54 -22.97 4.86
CA GLU A 338 12.41 -22.14 5.70
C GLU A 338 13.42 -21.35 4.86
N LYS A 339 13.99 -21.96 3.81
CA LYS A 339 14.92 -21.30 2.87
C LYS A 339 14.27 -20.05 2.26
N ILE A 340 13.03 -20.17 1.79
CA ILE A 340 12.30 -19.06 1.19
C ILE A 340 11.99 -17.96 2.20
N ARG A 341 11.60 -18.34 3.43
CA ARG A 341 11.42 -17.37 4.53
C ARG A 341 12.73 -16.67 4.87
N GLN A 342 13.87 -17.35 4.88
CA GLN A 342 15.19 -16.72 5.04
C GLN A 342 15.52 -15.75 3.90
N ILE A 343 15.24 -16.11 2.64
CA ILE A 343 15.42 -15.24 1.47
C ILE A 343 14.60 -13.96 1.60
N VAL A 344 13.35 -14.03 2.02
CA VAL A 344 12.51 -12.82 2.20
C VAL A 344 12.73 -12.11 3.53
N ASN A 345 13.57 -12.63 4.42
CA ASN A 345 13.75 -12.16 5.80
C ASN A 345 12.46 -12.23 6.64
N LYS A 346 11.76 -13.36 6.56
CA LYS A 346 10.63 -13.70 7.43
C LYS A 346 11.13 -14.58 8.58
N LYS A 347 11.16 -14.01 9.78
CA LYS A 347 11.59 -14.69 11.02
C LYS A 347 10.44 -15.50 11.58
N LEU A 348 10.24 -16.70 11.05
CA LEU A 348 9.12 -17.55 11.41
C LEU A 348 9.44 -19.01 11.11
N HIS A 349 9.18 -19.91 12.05
CA HIS A 349 9.31 -21.36 11.88
C HIS A 349 7.97 -22.09 11.73
N ASN A 350 7.99 -23.27 11.09
CA ASN A 350 6.77 -24.05 10.84
C ASN A 350 6.07 -24.48 12.13
N ASP A 351 6.82 -24.81 13.18
CA ASP A 351 6.24 -25.22 14.46
C ASP A 351 5.45 -24.08 15.12
N GLU A 352 5.90 -22.83 14.98
CA GLU A 352 5.18 -21.65 15.46
C GLU A 352 3.87 -21.42 14.68
N ILE A 353 3.86 -21.68 13.37
CA ILE A 353 2.65 -21.60 12.54
C ILE A 353 1.63 -22.66 12.97
N ILE A 354 2.11 -23.89 13.20
CA ILE A 354 1.27 -25.00 13.67
C ILE A 354 0.72 -24.68 15.06
N GLN A 355 1.55 -24.19 15.97
CA GLN A 355 1.13 -23.80 17.32
C GLN A 355 0.10 -22.67 17.29
N ALA A 356 0.27 -21.66 16.43
CA ALA A 356 -0.72 -20.60 16.25
C ALA A 356 -2.08 -21.14 15.79
N ALA A 357 -2.10 -22.16 14.92
CA ALA A 357 -3.33 -22.80 14.48
C ALA A 357 -4.00 -23.63 15.59
N ILE A 358 -3.21 -24.32 16.42
CA ILE A 358 -3.69 -25.01 17.62
C ILE A 358 -4.33 -23.99 18.56
N ASN A 359 -3.62 -22.91 18.89
CA ASN A 359 -4.12 -21.85 19.78
C ASN A 359 -5.40 -21.20 19.26
N ALA A 360 -5.45 -20.89 17.96
CA ALA A 360 -6.64 -20.36 17.30
C ALA A 360 -7.85 -21.30 17.45
N LYS A 361 -7.65 -22.60 17.21
CA LYS A 361 -8.70 -23.61 17.36
C LYS A 361 -9.15 -23.75 18.81
N THR A 362 -8.21 -23.84 19.74
CA THR A 362 -8.48 -23.95 21.19
C THR A 362 -9.27 -22.76 21.70
N GLY A 363 -8.91 -21.54 21.28
CA GLY A 363 -9.65 -20.33 21.64
C GLY A 363 -10.99 -20.14 20.92
N GLY A 364 -11.44 -21.12 20.13
CA GLY A 364 -12.79 -21.18 19.59
C GLY A 364 -12.98 -20.69 18.15
N LEU A 365 -11.92 -20.18 17.49
CA LEU A 365 -12.00 -19.72 16.11
C LEU A 365 -12.38 -20.88 15.16
N LYS A 366 -13.18 -20.56 14.15
CA LYS A 366 -13.71 -21.55 13.20
C LYS A 366 -12.84 -21.69 11.95
N SER A 367 -12.02 -20.69 11.65
CA SER A 367 -11.15 -20.70 10.49
C SER A 367 -9.86 -19.93 10.69
N LEU A 368 -8.84 -20.31 9.93
CA LEU A 368 -7.55 -19.63 9.86
C LEU A 368 -7.22 -19.36 8.39
N LYS A 369 -6.92 -18.11 8.08
CA LYS A 369 -6.45 -17.66 6.76
C LYS A 369 -4.94 -17.53 6.81
N LEU A 370 -4.27 -18.08 5.82
CA LEU A 370 -2.82 -18.04 5.67
C LEU A 370 -2.51 -17.32 4.35
N TYR A 371 -1.62 -16.34 4.38
CA TYR A 371 -1.13 -15.65 3.18
C TYR A 371 0.26 -16.13 2.81
N GLY A 372 0.41 -16.51 1.56
CA GLY A 372 1.68 -16.90 0.97
C GLY A 372 1.94 -16.18 -0.34
N MET A 373 3.10 -16.47 -0.92
CA MET A 373 3.54 -15.88 -2.16
C MET A 373 4.25 -16.94 -3.00
N ALA A 374 3.95 -16.98 -4.29
CA ALA A 374 4.60 -17.85 -5.25
C ALA A 374 5.50 -17.03 -6.20
N GLY A 375 6.56 -17.65 -6.69
CA GLY A 375 7.52 -17.01 -7.58
C GLY A 375 8.52 -16.10 -6.86
N ILE A 376 8.73 -16.29 -5.56
CA ILE A 376 9.80 -15.60 -4.82
C ILE A 376 11.16 -15.93 -5.48
N PRO A 377 12.09 -14.96 -5.59
CA PRO A 377 13.44 -15.22 -6.08
C PRO A 377 14.11 -16.40 -5.34
N GLY A 378 14.64 -17.38 -6.07
CA GLY A 378 15.25 -18.59 -5.51
C GLY A 378 14.29 -19.68 -5.00
N GLU A 379 12.98 -19.52 -5.21
CA GLU A 379 12.00 -20.59 -4.96
C GLU A 379 12.08 -21.69 -6.01
N GLU A 380 12.19 -22.93 -5.54
CA GLU A 380 12.26 -24.16 -6.34
C GLU A 380 11.02 -25.05 -6.09
N ALA A 381 10.91 -26.16 -6.83
CA ALA A 381 9.75 -27.05 -6.74
C ALA A 381 9.58 -27.66 -5.33
N GLU A 382 10.69 -28.01 -4.68
CA GLU A 382 10.73 -28.59 -3.34
C GLU A 382 10.21 -27.62 -2.28
N ASP A 383 10.34 -26.30 -2.50
CA ASP A 383 9.82 -25.28 -1.59
C ASP A 383 8.28 -25.20 -1.62
N LEU A 384 7.69 -25.43 -2.79
CA LEU A 384 6.23 -25.54 -2.93
C LEU A 384 5.71 -26.81 -2.27
N GLU A 385 6.44 -27.91 -2.38
CA GLU A 385 6.11 -29.16 -1.67
C GLU A 385 6.16 -28.97 -0.15
N GLN A 386 7.16 -28.27 0.37
CA GLN A 386 7.23 -27.90 1.79
C GLN A 386 6.04 -27.03 2.21
N THR A 387 5.57 -26.12 1.36
CA THR A 387 4.35 -25.34 1.59
C THR A 387 3.12 -26.23 1.70
N VAL A 388 2.97 -27.20 0.79
CA VAL A 388 1.87 -28.18 0.85
C VAL A 388 1.97 -29.03 2.12
N ALA A 389 3.17 -29.46 2.52
CA ALA A 389 3.41 -30.24 3.72
C ALA A 389 3.08 -29.45 5.00
N MET A 390 3.49 -28.18 5.09
CA MET A 390 3.11 -27.29 6.18
C MET A 390 1.59 -27.19 6.33
N MET A 391 0.87 -26.95 5.22
CA MET A 391 -0.59 -26.87 5.23
C MET A 391 -1.26 -28.18 5.68
N ARG A 392 -0.72 -29.34 5.29
CA ARG A 392 -1.15 -30.67 5.78
C ARG A 392 -0.97 -30.79 7.29
N ASN A 393 0.19 -30.37 7.79
CA ASN A 393 0.54 -30.48 9.20
C ASN A 393 -0.35 -29.59 10.06
N ILE A 394 -0.62 -28.36 9.63
CA ILE A 394 -1.57 -27.46 10.28
C ILE A 394 -2.95 -28.11 10.38
N LYS A 395 -3.45 -28.67 9.26
CA LYS A 395 -4.76 -29.34 9.23
C LYS A 395 -4.83 -30.54 10.17
N LYS A 396 -3.75 -31.32 10.26
CA LYS A 396 -3.65 -32.48 11.16
C LYS A 396 -3.61 -32.05 12.63
N ALA A 397 -2.88 -30.99 12.94
CA ALA A 397 -2.69 -30.50 14.31
C ALA A 397 -3.93 -29.78 14.88
N ALA A 398 -4.71 -29.11 14.01
CA ALA A 398 -5.94 -28.39 14.39
C ALA A 398 -7.18 -28.97 13.69
N PRO A 399 -7.62 -30.21 14.04
CA PRO A 399 -8.73 -30.86 13.36
C PRO A 399 -10.03 -30.05 13.45
N GLY A 400 -10.73 -29.94 12.32
CA GLY A 400 -11.97 -29.17 12.22
C GLY A 400 -11.79 -27.64 12.24
N LEU A 401 -10.56 -27.13 12.12
CA LEU A 401 -10.29 -25.73 11.77
C LEU A 401 -10.32 -25.58 10.24
N ARG A 402 -11.17 -24.69 9.70
CA ARG A 402 -11.18 -24.46 8.25
C ARG A 402 -9.97 -23.62 7.84
N LEU A 403 -9.20 -24.11 6.88
CA LEU A 403 -8.01 -23.42 6.38
C LEU A 403 -8.28 -22.81 5.01
N THR A 404 -7.90 -21.54 4.85
CA THR A 404 -7.85 -20.85 3.57
C THR A 404 -6.41 -20.40 3.32
N TYR A 405 -5.83 -20.73 2.17
CA TYR A 405 -4.52 -20.25 1.74
C TYR A 405 -4.70 -19.27 0.58
N GLY A 406 -4.52 -17.98 0.86
CA GLY A 406 -4.43 -16.93 -0.15
C GLY A 406 -2.99 -16.83 -0.64
N CYS A 407 -2.77 -16.83 -1.95
CA CYS A 407 -1.42 -16.82 -2.50
C CYS A 407 -1.29 -15.81 -3.64
N SER A 408 -0.48 -14.77 -3.39
CA SER A 408 -0.10 -13.79 -4.40
C SER A 408 1.12 -14.25 -5.19
N THR A 409 1.46 -13.55 -6.27
CA THR A 409 2.79 -13.72 -6.89
C THR A 409 3.73 -12.61 -6.45
N PHE A 410 5.02 -12.90 -6.43
CA PHE A 410 6.03 -11.88 -6.11
C PHE A 410 5.99 -10.75 -7.14
N VAL A 411 5.82 -9.52 -6.65
CA VAL A 411 5.90 -8.28 -7.43
C VAL A 411 7.00 -7.41 -6.84
N PRO A 412 8.04 -7.05 -7.63
CA PRO A 412 9.08 -6.13 -7.17
C PRO A 412 8.51 -4.73 -6.93
N LYS A 413 8.92 -4.11 -5.83
CA LYS A 413 8.47 -2.78 -5.42
C LYS A 413 9.65 -1.84 -5.22
N ALA A 414 9.50 -0.60 -5.67
CA ALA A 414 10.47 0.47 -5.46
C ALA A 414 10.81 0.64 -3.97
N HIS A 415 12.06 1.05 -3.70
CA HIS A 415 12.60 1.25 -2.34
C HIS A 415 12.67 -0.02 -1.47
N THR A 416 12.51 -1.22 -2.05
CA THR A 416 12.73 -2.48 -1.36
C THR A 416 14.02 -3.15 -1.83
N PRO A 417 14.68 -3.99 -1.00
CA PRO A 417 15.83 -4.76 -1.46
C PRO A 417 15.55 -5.61 -2.69
N PHE A 418 14.29 -6.01 -2.92
CA PHE A 418 13.90 -6.84 -4.05
C PHE A 418 13.50 -6.04 -5.30
N GLN A 419 13.69 -4.72 -5.30
CA GLN A 419 13.36 -3.86 -6.46
C GLN A 419 14.11 -4.20 -7.75
N TRP A 420 15.26 -4.89 -7.64
CA TRP A 420 16.08 -5.31 -8.78
C TRP A 420 15.73 -6.70 -9.33
N PHE A 421 14.86 -7.47 -8.67
CA PHE A 421 14.42 -8.77 -9.18
C PHE A 421 13.25 -8.64 -10.15
N GLY A 422 13.16 -9.57 -11.10
CA GLY A 422 12.01 -9.76 -11.98
C GLY A 422 10.92 -10.65 -11.40
N VAL A 423 9.70 -10.52 -11.93
CA VAL A 423 8.60 -11.46 -11.69
C VAL A 423 8.93 -12.80 -12.34
N ASN A 424 8.83 -13.88 -11.56
CA ASN A 424 9.11 -15.22 -12.04
C ASN A 424 8.08 -15.67 -13.09
N ARG A 425 8.57 -16.05 -14.28
CA ARG A 425 7.73 -16.50 -15.40
C ARG A 425 6.90 -17.76 -15.12
N GLN A 426 7.33 -18.55 -14.16
CA GLN A 426 6.68 -19.80 -13.78
C GLN A 426 5.67 -19.63 -12.64
N ALA A 427 5.49 -18.43 -12.08
CA ALA A 427 4.62 -18.21 -10.92
C ALA A 427 3.18 -18.69 -11.14
N GLU A 428 2.62 -18.54 -12.34
CA GLU A 428 1.31 -19.10 -12.69
C GLU A 428 1.26 -20.62 -12.55
N LYS A 429 2.28 -21.33 -13.07
CA LYS A 429 2.39 -22.79 -12.94
C LYS A 429 2.54 -23.22 -11.48
N ARG A 430 3.24 -22.42 -10.66
CA ARG A 430 3.40 -22.67 -9.22
C ARG A 430 2.09 -22.49 -8.46
N LEU A 431 1.30 -21.47 -8.78
CA LEU A 431 -0.04 -21.29 -8.24
C LEU A 431 -0.97 -22.46 -8.63
N GLN A 432 -0.91 -22.91 -9.88
CA GLN A 432 -1.68 -24.08 -10.36
C GLN A 432 -1.27 -25.37 -9.61
N PHE A 433 0.04 -25.55 -9.36
CA PHE A 433 0.55 -26.67 -8.57
C PHE A 433 -0.02 -26.65 -7.14
N LEU A 434 0.08 -25.52 -6.44
CA LEU A 434 -0.47 -25.36 -5.08
C LEU A 434 -1.97 -25.64 -5.06
N GLN A 435 -2.72 -25.12 -6.04
CA GLN A 435 -4.15 -25.38 -6.18
C GLN A 435 -4.46 -26.88 -6.32
N LYS A 436 -3.74 -27.58 -7.20
CA LYS A 436 -3.91 -29.01 -7.44
C LYS A 436 -3.60 -29.85 -6.20
N GLN A 437 -2.62 -29.44 -5.39
CA GLN A 437 -2.21 -30.17 -4.21
C GLN A 437 -3.08 -29.89 -2.97
N LEU A 438 -3.58 -28.66 -2.80
CA LEU A 438 -4.33 -28.25 -1.60
C LEU A 438 -5.84 -28.55 -1.69
N LYS A 439 -6.46 -28.38 -2.86
CA LYS A 439 -7.91 -28.62 -3.03
C LYS A 439 -8.38 -30.03 -2.61
N PRO A 440 -7.72 -31.14 -3.02
CA PRO A 440 -8.12 -32.49 -2.62
C PRO A 440 -8.06 -32.73 -1.12
N GLN A 441 -7.30 -31.90 -0.40
CA GLN A 441 -7.19 -31.97 1.04
C GLN A 441 -8.28 -31.15 1.75
N GLY A 442 -9.24 -30.57 1.04
CA GLY A 442 -10.27 -29.70 1.63
C GLY A 442 -9.71 -28.42 2.25
N ILE A 443 -8.61 -27.91 1.69
CA ILE A 443 -8.04 -26.60 2.02
C ILE A 443 -8.46 -25.64 0.91
N GLU A 444 -9.11 -24.54 1.30
CA GLU A 444 -9.55 -23.54 0.33
C GLU A 444 -8.32 -22.78 -0.19
N PHE A 445 -8.11 -22.77 -1.51
CA PHE A 445 -7.00 -22.04 -2.13
C PHE A 445 -7.52 -20.86 -2.94
N ARG A 446 -6.98 -19.67 -2.68
CA ARG A 446 -7.33 -18.40 -3.33
C ARG A 446 -6.09 -17.80 -4.00
N PRO A 447 -5.76 -18.18 -5.24
CA PRO A 447 -4.66 -17.57 -5.97
C PRO A 447 -5.05 -16.17 -6.47
N GLU A 448 -4.10 -15.25 -6.48
CA GLU A 448 -4.21 -14.03 -7.27
C GLU A 448 -3.96 -14.32 -8.76
N SER A 449 -4.37 -13.37 -9.60
CA SER A 449 -4.13 -13.44 -11.03
C SER A 449 -2.68 -13.06 -11.35
N TYR A 450 -1.90 -14.03 -11.85
CA TYR A 450 -0.54 -13.78 -12.35
C TYR A 450 -0.50 -12.70 -13.44
N ASN A 451 -1.51 -12.67 -14.33
CA ASN A 451 -1.60 -11.64 -15.37
C ASN A 451 -1.76 -10.24 -14.78
N TRP A 452 -2.50 -10.08 -13.68
CA TRP A 452 -2.61 -8.79 -13.01
C TRP A 452 -1.35 -8.45 -12.22
N SER A 453 -0.63 -9.43 -11.66
CA SER A 453 0.67 -9.21 -11.07
C SER A 453 1.74 -8.75 -12.09
N ILE A 454 1.68 -9.22 -13.34
CA ILE A 454 2.52 -8.70 -14.44
C ILE A 454 2.27 -7.20 -14.63
N ILE A 455 1.00 -6.79 -14.71
CA ILE A 455 0.66 -5.36 -14.88
C ILE A 455 1.06 -4.56 -13.64
N GLN A 456 0.83 -5.10 -12.45
CA GLN A 456 1.25 -4.44 -11.23
C GLN A 456 2.77 -4.25 -11.18
N ALA A 457 3.56 -5.22 -11.61
CA ALA A 457 5.01 -5.10 -11.70
C ALA A 457 5.43 -4.02 -12.70
N LEU A 458 4.79 -3.97 -13.88
CA LEU A 458 4.99 -2.90 -14.87
C LEU A 458 4.75 -1.52 -14.24
N LEU A 459 3.63 -1.34 -13.53
CA LEU A 459 3.30 -0.07 -12.88
C LEU A 459 4.17 0.22 -11.65
N SER A 460 4.70 -0.81 -10.98
CA SER A 460 5.57 -0.61 -9.82
C SER A 460 6.99 -0.21 -10.24
N ARG A 461 7.46 -0.72 -11.38
CA ARG A 461 8.82 -0.55 -11.89
C ARG A 461 8.93 0.47 -13.03
N GLY A 462 7.83 0.86 -13.66
CA GLY A 462 7.83 1.68 -14.87
C GLY A 462 8.49 3.05 -14.69
N ASP A 463 8.93 3.62 -15.80
CA ASP A 463 9.35 5.01 -15.89
C ASP A 463 8.29 5.90 -16.58
N ARG A 464 8.62 7.18 -16.76
CA ARG A 464 7.72 8.19 -17.30
C ARG A 464 7.13 7.82 -18.66
N ARG A 465 7.84 7.05 -19.48
CA ARG A 465 7.34 6.65 -20.80
C ARG A 465 6.14 5.72 -20.73
N VAL A 466 5.92 5.08 -19.56
CA VAL A 466 4.75 4.22 -19.32
C VAL A 466 3.44 5.03 -19.36
N SER A 467 3.44 6.34 -19.10
CA SER A 467 2.24 7.18 -19.19
C SER A 467 1.51 7.04 -20.53
N GLN A 468 2.25 7.10 -21.64
CA GLN A 468 1.70 6.96 -22.99
C GLN A 468 1.13 5.56 -23.23
N LEU A 469 1.76 4.54 -22.64
CA LEU A 469 1.27 3.18 -22.71
C LEU A 469 -0.06 3.03 -21.95
N LEU A 470 -0.22 3.73 -20.83
CA LEU A 470 -1.45 3.71 -20.03
C LEU A 470 -2.64 4.37 -20.74
N GLU A 471 -2.43 5.51 -21.41
CA GLU A 471 -3.47 6.11 -22.27
C GLU A 471 -3.88 5.18 -23.42
N LEU A 472 -2.91 4.64 -24.17
CA LEU A 472 -3.22 3.70 -25.26
C LEU A 472 -3.94 2.45 -24.75
N THR A 473 -3.55 1.94 -23.57
CA THR A 473 -4.17 0.76 -22.98
C THR A 473 -5.63 1.04 -22.63
N ARG A 474 -5.92 2.20 -22.03
CA ARG A 474 -7.30 2.63 -21.73
C ARG A 474 -8.18 2.58 -22.98
N ASP A 475 -7.69 3.07 -24.12
CA ASP A 475 -8.44 3.10 -25.38
C ASP A 475 -8.68 1.70 -25.99
N PHE A 476 -7.86 0.71 -25.62
CA PHE A 476 -8.02 -0.68 -26.04
C PHE A 476 -8.86 -1.53 -25.08
N GLY A 477 -9.08 -1.05 -23.85
CA GLY A 477 -9.79 -1.73 -22.77
C GLY A 477 -8.86 -2.26 -21.67
N ASP A 478 -9.42 -2.87 -20.62
CA ASP A 478 -8.67 -3.20 -19.41
C ASP A 478 -8.29 -4.70 -19.34
N SER A 479 -7.27 -5.10 -20.09
CA SER A 479 -6.78 -6.49 -20.10
C SER A 479 -5.28 -6.58 -20.41
N LEU A 480 -4.61 -7.66 -19.99
CA LEU A 480 -3.22 -7.92 -20.39
C LEU A 480 -3.03 -7.90 -21.93
N GLY A 481 -4.05 -8.26 -22.70
CA GLY A 481 -4.03 -8.15 -24.16
C GLY A 481 -3.95 -6.70 -24.66
N SER A 482 -4.66 -5.78 -23.98
CA SER A 482 -4.63 -4.34 -24.26
C SER A 482 -3.25 -3.74 -24.01
N TYR A 483 -2.63 -4.07 -22.87
CA TYR A 483 -1.24 -3.68 -22.57
C TYR A 483 -0.27 -4.19 -23.65
N LYS A 484 -0.37 -5.47 -24.03
CA LYS A 484 0.46 -6.05 -25.11
C LYS A 484 0.25 -5.34 -26.45
N ARG A 485 -0.98 -4.94 -26.76
CA ARG A 485 -1.30 -4.16 -27.97
C ARG A 485 -0.65 -2.77 -27.92
N ALA A 486 -0.70 -2.09 -26.77
CA ALA A 486 -0.03 -0.80 -26.58
C ALA A 486 1.50 -0.91 -26.72
N PHE A 487 2.13 -1.92 -26.11
CA PHE A 487 3.56 -2.19 -26.32
C PHE A 487 3.91 -2.43 -27.79
N LYS A 488 3.05 -3.14 -28.55
CA LYS A 488 3.27 -3.36 -29.98
C LYS A 488 3.27 -2.05 -30.78
N GLN A 489 2.43 -1.08 -30.42
CA GLN A 489 2.40 0.24 -31.07
C GLN A 489 3.59 1.11 -30.67
N LEU A 490 4.04 1.01 -29.42
CA LEU A 490 5.17 1.77 -28.88
C LEU A 490 6.52 1.09 -29.09
N LYS A 491 6.61 0.07 -29.95
CA LYS A 491 7.85 -0.67 -30.21
C LYS A 491 8.98 0.29 -30.64
N GLY A 492 10.13 0.20 -29.95
CA GLY A 492 11.30 1.06 -30.17
C GLY A 492 11.15 2.49 -29.61
N GLN A 493 10.03 2.80 -28.94
CA GLN A 493 9.80 4.08 -28.26
C GLN A 493 9.92 3.95 -26.74
N ILE A 494 9.72 2.74 -26.23
CA ILE A 494 9.84 2.37 -24.82
C ILE A 494 10.48 0.98 -24.72
N PRO A 495 11.13 0.65 -23.59
CA PRO A 495 11.51 -0.72 -23.27
C PRO A 495 10.30 -1.67 -23.37
N ASP A 496 10.55 -2.94 -23.70
CA ASP A 496 9.48 -3.91 -23.80
C ASP A 496 8.96 -4.36 -22.41
N LEU A 497 7.89 -5.16 -22.43
CA LEU A 497 7.30 -5.71 -21.20
C LEU A 497 8.29 -6.59 -20.42
N ASP A 498 9.21 -7.27 -21.12
CA ASP A 498 10.19 -8.15 -20.48
C ASP A 498 11.15 -7.35 -19.61
N PHE A 499 11.66 -6.22 -20.12
CA PHE A 499 12.51 -5.30 -19.39
C PHE A 499 11.88 -4.82 -18.07
N TYR A 500 10.62 -4.38 -18.10
CA TYR A 500 9.96 -3.83 -16.90
C TYR A 500 9.55 -4.91 -15.90
N VAL A 501 9.15 -6.09 -16.38
CA VAL A 501 8.48 -7.08 -15.52
C VAL A 501 9.40 -8.23 -15.13
N HIS A 502 10.16 -8.78 -16.07
CA HIS A 502 10.83 -10.08 -15.90
C HIS A 502 12.34 -9.96 -15.80
N ALA A 503 12.94 -8.92 -16.36
CA ALA A 503 14.37 -8.71 -16.27
C ALA A 503 14.80 -8.51 -14.80
N GLU A 504 15.92 -9.14 -14.46
CA GLU A 504 16.72 -8.73 -13.32
C GLU A 504 17.53 -7.50 -13.72
N TRP A 505 17.53 -6.51 -12.85
CA TRP A 505 18.14 -5.22 -13.07
C TRP A 505 19.49 -5.11 -12.36
N SER A 506 20.43 -4.41 -12.99
CA SER A 506 21.73 -4.13 -12.37
C SER A 506 21.56 -3.25 -11.13
N THR A 507 22.38 -3.48 -10.11
CA THR A 507 22.38 -2.63 -8.91
C THR A 507 22.96 -1.23 -9.17
N GLU A 508 23.70 -1.09 -10.26
CA GLU A 508 24.36 0.16 -10.68
C GLU A 508 23.50 1.02 -11.62
N GLN A 509 22.38 0.48 -12.13
CA GLN A 509 21.54 1.24 -13.05
C GLN A 509 20.81 2.37 -12.31
N VAL A 510 20.52 3.46 -13.03
CA VAL A 510 19.64 4.52 -12.53
C VAL A 510 18.20 4.02 -12.60
N LEU A 511 17.57 3.87 -11.43
CA LEU A 511 16.15 3.51 -11.32
C LEU A 511 15.25 4.72 -11.58
N PRO A 512 14.00 4.53 -12.07
CA PRO A 512 13.09 5.64 -12.36
C PRO A 512 12.81 6.56 -11.17
N TRP A 513 12.87 6.03 -9.95
CA TRP A 513 12.65 6.76 -8.70
C TRP A 513 13.96 7.18 -8.00
N SER A 514 15.11 7.19 -8.68
CA SER A 514 16.42 7.44 -8.02
C SER A 514 16.57 8.84 -7.42
N HIS A 515 15.86 9.84 -7.96
CA HIS A 515 15.79 11.21 -7.40
C HIS A 515 14.82 11.32 -6.22
N LEU A 516 14.09 10.26 -5.89
CA LEU A 516 13.13 10.21 -4.80
C LEU A 516 13.71 9.36 -3.68
N GLN A 517 13.82 9.91 -2.47
CA GLN A 517 14.43 9.22 -1.35
C GLN A 517 13.39 8.71 -0.37
N GLY A 518 13.42 7.38 -0.19
CA GLY A 518 12.79 6.68 0.92
C GLY A 518 13.55 6.88 2.24
N PRO A 519 13.16 6.15 3.30
CA PRO A 519 13.72 6.36 4.63
C PRO A 519 15.09 5.71 4.86
N LEU A 520 15.52 4.83 3.94
CA LEU A 520 16.79 4.12 4.03
C LEU A 520 17.68 4.44 2.83
N PRO A 521 19.01 4.54 3.02
CA PRO A 521 19.95 4.73 1.93
C PRO A 521 20.05 3.47 1.06
N GLN A 522 20.40 3.65 -0.21
CA GLN A 522 20.57 2.54 -1.17
C GLN A 522 21.56 1.48 -0.69
N SER A 523 22.63 1.87 0.01
CA SER A 523 23.62 0.93 0.58
C SER A 523 23.01 -0.09 1.54
N THR A 524 22.00 0.30 2.32
CA THR A 524 21.26 -0.63 3.20
C THR A 524 20.41 -1.60 2.37
N LEU A 525 19.75 -1.13 1.32
CA LEU A 525 18.96 -1.98 0.43
C LEU A 525 19.85 -3.03 -0.27
N LEU A 526 21.03 -2.61 -0.74
CA LEU A 526 22.02 -3.49 -1.37
C LEU A 526 22.56 -4.54 -0.40
N LYS A 527 22.84 -4.15 0.85
CA LYS A 527 23.23 -5.11 1.90
C LYS A 527 22.15 -6.18 2.09
N HIS A 528 20.89 -5.76 2.28
CA HIS A 528 19.80 -6.71 2.47
C HIS A 528 19.55 -7.59 1.23
N LEU A 529 19.77 -7.07 0.01
CA LEU A 529 19.72 -7.86 -1.22
C LEU A 529 20.85 -8.91 -1.23
N ALA A 530 22.07 -8.53 -0.88
CA ALA A 530 23.21 -9.46 -0.81
C ALA A 530 22.94 -10.59 0.18
N ASP A 531 22.39 -10.26 1.36
CA ASP A 531 21.98 -11.25 2.36
C ASP A 531 20.89 -12.19 1.82
N ALA A 532 20.00 -11.74 0.93
CA ALA A 532 19.03 -12.64 0.29
C ALA A 532 19.70 -13.56 -0.73
N LYS A 533 20.61 -13.01 -1.54
CA LYS A 533 21.32 -13.74 -2.60
C LYS A 533 22.22 -14.85 -2.05
N SER A 534 22.75 -14.72 -0.83
CA SER A 534 23.53 -15.80 -0.20
C SER A 534 22.70 -17.06 0.07
N TYR A 535 21.40 -16.93 0.34
CA TYR A 535 20.50 -18.10 0.48
C TYR A 535 20.06 -18.68 -0.86
N ILE A 536 20.06 -17.89 -1.94
CA ILE A 536 19.70 -18.35 -3.28
C ILE A 536 20.86 -19.15 -3.89
N ASN A 537 22.07 -18.62 -3.78
CA ASN A 537 23.31 -19.23 -4.28
C ASN A 537 24.29 -19.40 -3.12
N PRO A 538 24.07 -20.39 -2.23
CA PRO A 538 24.96 -20.60 -1.09
C PRO A 538 26.36 -20.93 -1.58
N SER A 539 27.35 -20.21 -1.06
CA SER A 539 28.74 -20.54 -1.37
C SER A 539 29.06 -21.93 -0.81
N PRO A 540 29.96 -22.73 -1.43
CA PRO A 540 30.29 -24.07 -0.94
C PRO A 540 30.78 -24.14 0.53
N LYS A 541 31.16 -22.99 1.12
CA LYS A 541 31.63 -22.89 2.51
C LYS A 541 30.51 -22.83 3.56
N GLU A 542 29.26 -22.60 3.17
CA GLU A 542 28.12 -22.44 4.11
C GLU A 542 27.28 -23.72 4.28
N LEU A 543 27.64 -24.82 3.62
CA LEU A 543 26.96 -26.12 3.72
C LEU A 543 27.30 -26.94 4.98
N GLN A 544 27.87 -26.32 6.04
CA GLN A 544 28.02 -27.02 7.31
C GLN A 544 26.73 -26.92 8.13
N PRO A 545 26.12 -28.05 8.54
CA PRO A 545 25.00 -28.01 9.45
C PRO A 545 25.48 -27.40 10.77
N VAL A 546 24.76 -26.38 11.25
CA VAL A 546 24.86 -25.90 12.64
C VAL A 546 24.34 -27.02 13.53
N LEU A 547 25.20 -28.00 13.81
CA LEU A 547 25.00 -28.99 14.85
C LEU A 547 25.14 -28.23 16.17
N GLY A 548 24.00 -28.03 16.85
CA GLY A 548 23.94 -27.44 18.17
C GLY A 548 24.88 -28.20 19.11
N THR A 549 25.87 -27.49 19.64
CA THR A 549 26.64 -27.92 20.80
C THR A 549 25.71 -27.96 22.00
N ARG A 550 25.34 -29.17 22.42
CA ARG A 550 24.93 -29.44 23.79
C ARG A 550 26.15 -29.21 24.69
N ASN A 551 26.02 -28.31 25.65
CA ASN A 551 26.49 -28.45 27.02
C ASN A 551 25.54 -27.66 27.92
#